data_AF-A0A645F5S7-F1
#
_entry.id   AF-A0A645F5S7-F1
#
_cell.length_a   1.000
_cell.length_b   1.000
_cell.length_c   1.000
_cell.angle_alpha   90.00
_cell.angle_beta   90.00
_cell.angle_gamma   90.00
#
_symmetry.space_group_name_H-M   'P 1'
#
loop_
_entity.id
_entity.type
_entity.pdbx_description
1 polymer ?
#
loop_
_entity_poly.entity_id
_entity_poly.type
_entity_poly.pdbx_seq_one_letter_code
_entity_poly.pdbx_strand_id
1 'polypeptide(L)'
;MRDWYVLYSESPDGKNWGPFSAITADGKAVHSWHPDVMKVDGVYYLLNLNRKNRADVGGELSYSTSADGIHFTAEKHLLSNTGEKTDPDGYRIYRSSMILEPDGVRLYYGQTSFNNQWTIGSAAGRSLDELAERKK
;
A
#
# COMPACT_ATOMS: atom_id res chain seq x y z
N MET A 1 -15.92 -3.07 -2.52
CA MET A 1 -14.61 -3.46 -1.97
C MET A 1 -14.61 -4.94 -1.62
N ARG A 2 -13.44 -5.57 -1.46
CA ARG A 2 -13.33 -6.90 -0.85
C ARG A 2 -13.48 -6.75 0.67
N ASP A 3 -14.03 -7.76 1.33
CA ASP A 3 -14.36 -7.72 2.77
C ASP A 3 -13.18 -8.14 3.66
N TRP A 4 -11.94 -7.92 3.19
CA TRP A 4 -10.72 -8.36 3.86
C TRP A 4 -10.17 -7.18 4.65
N TYR A 5 -9.99 -7.39 5.95
CA TYR A 5 -9.54 -6.36 6.88
C TYR A 5 -8.08 -6.60 7.27
N VAL A 6 -7.39 -5.52 7.59
CA VAL A 6 -6.06 -5.58 8.17
C VAL A 6 -6.17 -5.57 9.69
N LEU A 7 -5.47 -6.51 10.34
CA LEU A 7 -5.45 -6.66 11.79
C LEU A 7 -4.03 -6.44 12.32
N TYR A 8 -3.92 -5.81 13.48
CA TYR A 8 -2.71 -5.63 14.27
C TYR A 8 -2.64 -6.66 15.39
N SER A 9 -1.46 -7.19 15.65
CA SER A 9 -1.14 -7.95 16.85
C SER A 9 0.36 -7.83 17.12
N GLU A 10 0.77 -8.04 18.37
CA GLU A 10 2.18 -8.05 18.77
C GLU A 10 2.56 -9.42 19.31
N SER A 11 3.83 -9.77 19.15
CA SER A 11 4.40 -10.97 19.73
C SER A 11 5.79 -10.66 20.32
N PRO A 12 6.05 -11.00 21.59
CA PRO A 12 7.37 -10.83 22.19
C PRO A 12 8.38 -11.86 21.69
N ASP A 13 7.92 -12.97 21.08
CA ASP A 13 8.75 -14.12 20.70
C ASP A 13 8.58 -14.57 19.24
N GLY A 14 7.73 -13.88 18.47
CA GLY A 14 7.37 -14.22 17.09
C GLY A 14 6.52 -15.49 16.93
N LYS A 15 6.05 -16.09 18.04
CA LYS A 15 5.28 -17.35 18.05
C LYS A 15 3.91 -17.17 18.69
N ASN A 16 3.88 -16.56 19.88
CA ASN A 16 2.67 -16.30 20.64
C ASN A 16 2.25 -14.87 20.36
N TRP A 17 1.12 -14.73 19.68
CA TRP A 17 0.56 -13.45 19.30
C TRP A 17 -0.49 -13.01 20.30
N GLY A 18 -0.48 -11.73 20.63
CA GLY A 18 -1.50 -11.10 21.45
C GLY A 18 -2.86 -11.01 20.73
N PRO A 19 -3.83 -10.34 21.35
CA PRO A 19 -5.14 -10.12 20.73
C PRO A 19 -5.00 -9.39 19.40
N PHE A 20 -5.91 -9.68 18.47
CA PHE A 20 -5.97 -9.01 17.18
C PHE A 20 -6.89 -7.79 17.27
N SER A 21 -6.42 -6.65 16.78
CA SER A 21 -7.20 -5.41 16.70
C SER A 21 -7.35 -4.99 15.24
N ALA A 22 -8.55 -4.61 14.81
CA ALA A 22 -8.72 -4.02 13.49
C ALA A 22 -8.00 -2.66 13.44
N ILE A 23 -7.27 -2.42 12.36
CA ILE A 23 -6.68 -1.10 12.12
C ILE A 23 -7.69 -0.19 11.41
N THR A 24 -7.53 1.11 11.60
CA THR A 24 -8.36 2.12 10.95
C THR A 24 -7.51 3.15 10.23
N ALA A 25 -8.03 3.71 9.14
CA ALA A 25 -7.51 4.91 8.49
C ALA A 25 -8.64 5.94 8.45
N ASP A 26 -8.39 7.14 8.99
CA ASP A 26 -9.42 8.20 9.12
C ASP A 26 -10.71 7.68 9.82
N GLY A 27 -10.52 6.90 10.89
CA GLY A 27 -11.62 6.31 11.68
C GLY A 27 -12.41 5.19 10.99
N LYS A 28 -12.01 4.77 9.78
CA LYS A 28 -12.69 3.70 9.03
C LYS A 28 -11.81 2.45 8.97
N ALA A 29 -12.44 1.28 9.00
CA ALA A 29 -11.73 0.02 8.87
C ALA A 29 -10.96 -0.04 7.55
N VAL A 30 -9.68 -0.45 7.60
CA VAL A 30 -8.86 -0.58 6.40
C VAL A 30 -9.21 -1.87 5.68
N HIS A 31 -9.74 -1.74 4.47
CA HIS A 31 -9.89 -2.84 3.55
C HIS A 31 -8.63 -2.98 2.70
N SER A 32 -8.18 -4.21 2.51
CA SER A 32 -6.95 -4.47 1.75
C SER A 32 -7.06 -5.72 0.91
N TRP A 33 -6.37 -5.73 -0.22
CA TRP A 33 -6.01 -6.98 -0.88
C TRP A 33 -4.56 -7.36 -0.53
N HIS A 34 -3.65 -6.40 -0.57
CA HIS A 34 -2.25 -6.58 -0.19
C HIS A 34 -1.74 -5.36 0.59
N PRO A 35 -1.63 -5.46 1.92
CA PRO A 35 -0.97 -4.46 2.72
C PRO A 35 0.53 -4.76 2.82
N ASP A 36 1.33 -3.72 3.00
CA ASP A 36 2.71 -3.79 3.48
C ASP A 36 2.89 -2.74 4.58
N VAL A 37 3.63 -3.06 5.63
CA VAL A 37 3.83 -2.16 6.76
C VAL A 37 5.31 -2.09 7.13
N MET A 38 5.81 -0.88 7.28
CA MET A 38 7.16 -0.61 7.73
C MET A 38 7.11 0.33 8.94
N LYS A 39 7.95 0.07 9.96
CA LYS A 39 8.13 0.98 11.09
C LYS A 39 9.54 1.59 11.04
N VAL A 40 9.63 2.92 10.95
CA VAL A 40 10.89 3.68 10.95
C VAL A 40 10.76 4.83 11.93
N ASP A 41 11.75 5.00 12.81
CA ASP A 41 11.81 6.07 13.82
C ASP A 41 10.51 6.25 14.62
N GLY A 42 9.86 5.13 14.94
CA GLY A 42 8.60 5.11 15.70
C GLY A 42 7.33 5.33 14.88
N VAL A 43 7.44 5.62 13.58
CA VAL A 43 6.30 5.83 12.67
C VAL A 43 6.05 4.57 11.85
N TYR A 44 4.81 4.10 11.86
CA TYR A 44 4.33 3.06 10.96
C TYR A 44 3.89 3.70 9.65
N TYR A 45 4.31 3.12 8.54
CA TYR A 45 3.90 3.44 7.19
C TYR A 45 3.17 2.23 6.63
N LEU A 46 1.90 2.39 6.33
CA LEU A 46 1.09 1.38 5.67
C LEU A 46 1.02 1.72 4.19
N LEU A 47 1.51 0.81 3.34
CA LEU A 47 1.20 0.77 1.93
C LEU A 47 0.00 -0.16 1.74
N ASN A 48 -1.08 0.34 1.17
CA ASN A 48 -2.30 -0.45 1.00
C ASN A 48 -2.66 -0.56 -0.47
N LEU A 49 -2.52 -1.76 -1.02
CA LEU A 49 -3.05 -2.07 -2.34
C LEU A 49 -4.44 -2.67 -2.21
N ASN A 50 -5.42 -1.97 -2.78
CA ASN A 50 -6.80 -2.44 -2.88
C ASN A 50 -7.36 -2.18 -4.29
N ARG A 51 -8.62 -2.54 -4.54
CA ARG A 51 -9.31 -2.23 -5.81
C ARG A 51 -10.26 -1.06 -5.61
N LYS A 52 -10.46 -0.22 -6.64
CA LYS A 52 -11.50 0.84 -6.65
C LYS A 52 -12.87 0.28 -6.28
N ASN A 53 -13.19 -0.89 -6.85
CA ASN A 53 -14.44 -1.61 -6.61
C ASN A 53 -14.26 -3.12 -6.86
N ARG A 54 -15.33 -3.92 -6.72
CA ARG A 54 -15.25 -5.39 -6.90
C ARG A 54 -14.96 -5.82 -8.36
N ALA A 55 -15.43 -5.04 -9.34
CA ALA A 55 -15.24 -5.32 -10.76
C ALA A 55 -13.85 -4.90 -11.25
N ASP A 56 -13.23 -3.92 -10.59
CA ASP A 56 -11.89 -3.46 -10.91
C ASP A 56 -10.85 -4.55 -10.63
N VAL A 57 -9.90 -4.68 -11.55
CA VAL A 57 -8.77 -5.60 -11.49
C VAL A 57 -7.43 -4.88 -11.35
N GLY A 58 -7.41 -3.58 -11.64
CA GLY A 58 -6.22 -2.77 -11.85
C GLY A 58 -5.45 -2.43 -10.57
N GLY A 59 -6.17 -2.25 -9.46
CA GLY A 59 -5.57 -1.95 -8.17
C GLY A 59 -5.19 -0.48 -8.02
N GLU A 60 -5.34 0.02 -6.80
CA GLU A 60 -4.90 1.33 -6.35
C GLU A 60 -4.01 1.15 -5.14
N LEU A 61 -2.85 1.76 -5.19
CA LEU A 61 -1.93 1.82 -4.09
C LEU A 61 -2.08 3.16 -3.39
N SER A 62 -2.32 3.12 -2.09
CA SER A 62 -2.31 4.27 -1.20
C SER A 62 -1.25 4.09 -0.12
N TYR A 63 -0.96 5.17 0.59
CA TYR A 63 -0.25 5.09 1.86
C TYR A 63 -0.92 5.91 2.96
N SER A 64 -0.67 5.49 4.20
CA SER A 64 -1.04 6.21 5.42
C SER A 64 0.00 5.98 6.50
N THR A 65 0.00 6.83 7.53
CA THR A 65 0.96 6.73 8.63
C THR A 65 0.28 6.60 9.98
N SER A 66 0.94 5.98 10.95
CA SER A 66 0.45 5.84 12.33
C SER A 66 1.60 5.93 13.33
N ALA A 67 1.32 6.41 14.53
CA ALA A 67 2.27 6.38 15.66
C ALA A 67 2.14 5.10 16.52
N ASP A 68 1.00 4.40 16.43
CA ASP A 68 0.66 3.25 17.28
C ASP A 68 0.44 1.95 16.49
N GLY A 69 0.42 2.00 15.16
CA GLY A 69 0.20 0.86 14.29
C GLY A 69 -1.26 0.40 14.20
N ILE A 70 -2.20 1.15 14.81
CA ILE A 70 -3.63 0.82 14.88
C ILE A 70 -4.49 1.93 14.27
N HIS A 71 -4.20 3.19 14.59
CA HIS A 71 -4.91 4.37 14.09
C HIS A 71 -4.04 5.10 13.06
N PHE A 72 -4.39 4.94 11.79
CA PHE A 72 -3.70 5.55 10.66
C PHE A 72 -4.38 6.85 10.23
N THR A 73 -3.58 7.74 9.65
CA THR A 73 -4.05 8.93 8.94
C THR A 73 -4.92 8.57 7.74
N ALA A 74 -5.59 9.57 7.15
CA ALA A 74 -6.25 9.41 5.86
C ALA A 74 -5.28 8.87 4.80
N GLU A 75 -5.78 7.97 3.97
CA GLU A 75 -5.02 7.37 2.86
C GLU A 75 -4.76 8.41 1.77
N LYS A 76 -3.51 8.47 1.31
CA LYS A 76 -3.08 9.30 0.18
C LYS A 76 -2.77 8.38 -1.00
N HIS A 77 -3.31 8.70 -2.17
CA HIS A 77 -3.11 7.91 -3.38
C HIS A 77 -1.67 8.02 -3.89
N LEU A 78 -1.02 6.89 -4.16
CA LEU A 78 0.31 6.84 -4.76
C LEU A 78 0.24 6.58 -6.26
N LEU A 79 -0.36 5.46 -6.66
CA LEU A 79 -0.45 5.08 -8.07
C LEU A 79 -1.57 4.07 -8.32
N SER A 80 -1.98 3.98 -9.59
CA SER A 80 -2.86 2.95 -10.13
C SER A 80 -2.19 2.31 -11.34
N ASN A 81 -2.73 1.20 -11.82
CA ASN A 81 -2.46 0.76 -13.19
C ASN A 81 -2.82 1.87 -14.20
N THR A 82 -2.10 1.98 -15.32
CA THR A 82 -2.33 3.05 -16.30
C THR A 82 -3.61 2.84 -17.11
N GLY A 83 -4.01 1.57 -17.30
CA GLY A 83 -5.12 1.19 -18.17
C GLY A 83 -4.72 1.07 -19.64
N GLU A 84 -3.50 1.46 -20.01
CA GLU A 84 -3.03 1.47 -21.39
C GLU A 84 -2.47 0.10 -21.82
N LYS A 85 -2.89 -0.40 -22.98
CA LYS A 85 -2.54 -1.77 -23.42
C LYS A 85 -1.06 -1.99 -23.68
N THR A 86 -0.35 -0.93 -24.01
CA THR A 86 1.08 -0.95 -24.34
C THR A 86 1.97 -0.94 -23.10
N ASP A 87 1.40 -0.57 -21.94
CA ASP A 87 2.20 -0.33 -20.75
C ASP A 87 2.44 -1.62 -19.96
N PRO A 88 3.64 -1.79 -19.37
CA PRO A 88 3.94 -2.92 -18.49
C PRO A 88 3.01 -3.04 -17.27
N ASP A 89 2.48 -1.93 -16.79
CA ASP A 89 1.48 -1.81 -15.70
C ASP A 89 0.09 -1.42 -16.20
N GLY A 90 -0.19 -1.61 -17.49
CA GLY A 90 -1.50 -1.30 -18.06
C GLY A 90 -2.64 -2.08 -17.42
N TYR A 91 -2.43 -3.36 -17.09
CA TYR A 91 -3.50 -4.24 -16.64
C TYR A 91 -3.69 -4.24 -15.13
N ARG A 92 -2.63 -4.46 -14.33
CA ARG A 92 -2.71 -4.44 -12.87
C ARG A 92 -1.40 -3.98 -12.23
N ILE A 93 -1.53 -3.38 -11.06
CA ILE A 93 -0.46 -3.30 -10.06
C ILE A 93 -0.75 -4.29 -8.92
N TYR A 94 0.30 -4.82 -8.29
CA TYR A 94 0.20 -5.98 -7.41
C TYR A 94 1.33 -6.07 -6.38
N ARG A 95 0.97 -6.01 -5.09
CA ARG A 95 1.86 -5.92 -3.92
C ARG A 95 2.84 -4.76 -4.03
N SER A 96 3.18 -4.19 -2.88
CA SER A 96 4.13 -3.09 -2.81
C SER A 96 5.10 -3.32 -1.68
N SER A 97 6.25 -2.70 -1.80
CA SER A 97 7.17 -2.47 -0.69
C SER A 97 7.88 -1.15 -0.92
N MET A 98 8.44 -0.58 0.13
CA MET A 98 9.25 0.62 0.01
C MET A 98 10.56 0.49 0.77
N ILE A 99 11.48 1.40 0.47
CA ILE A 99 12.70 1.65 1.21
C ILE A 99 12.75 3.16 1.46
N LEU A 100 12.95 3.55 2.72
CA LEU A 100 13.34 4.92 3.06
C LEU A 100 14.86 5.03 2.95
N GLU A 101 15.32 5.94 2.09
CA GLU A 101 16.71 6.29 1.83
C GLU A 101 17.01 7.66 2.47
N PRO A 102 18.27 8.01 2.80
CA PRO A 102 18.60 9.30 3.42
C PRO A 102 18.12 10.53 2.63
N ASP A 103 18.00 10.39 1.32
CA ASP A 103 17.61 11.43 0.35
C ASP A 103 16.23 11.21 -0.28
N GLY A 104 15.48 10.18 0.14
CA GLY A 104 14.14 9.97 -0.37
C GLY A 104 13.49 8.64 -0.05
N VAL A 105 12.57 8.24 -0.93
CA VAL A 105 11.86 6.97 -0.87
C VAL A 105 11.96 6.28 -2.21
N ARG A 106 12.12 4.97 -2.16
CA ARG A 106 12.00 4.09 -3.31
C ARG A 106 10.84 3.12 -3.08
N LEU A 107 9.89 3.15 -3.99
CA LEU A 107 8.72 2.29 -4.00
C LEU A 107 8.90 1.22 -5.06
N TYR A 108 8.61 -0.03 -4.71
CA TYR A 108 8.56 -1.16 -5.61
C TYR A 108 7.15 -1.73 -5.63
N TYR A 109 6.71 -2.20 -6.80
CA TYR A 109 5.43 -2.85 -6.94
C TYR A 109 5.48 -3.91 -8.03
N GLY A 110 4.76 -5.01 -7.86
CA GLY A 110 4.53 -5.94 -8.96
C GLY A 110 3.56 -5.32 -9.97
N GLN A 111 3.70 -5.66 -11.23
CA GLN A 111 2.81 -5.17 -12.28
C GLN A 111 2.57 -6.22 -13.35
N THR A 112 1.41 -6.14 -13.99
CA THR A 112 1.06 -6.98 -15.13
C THR A 112 0.58 -6.17 -16.32
N SER A 113 1.06 -6.57 -17.49
CA SER A 113 0.55 -6.05 -18.77
C SER A 113 -0.67 -6.86 -19.22
N PHE A 114 -1.37 -6.36 -20.25
CA PHE A 114 -2.50 -7.07 -20.86
C PHE A 114 -2.11 -8.39 -21.54
N ASN A 115 -0.82 -8.59 -21.81
CA ASN A 115 -0.27 -9.83 -22.36
C ASN A 115 0.16 -10.83 -21.26
N ASN A 116 -0.26 -10.60 -20.01
CA ASN A 116 0.08 -11.41 -18.83
C ASN A 116 1.59 -11.49 -18.51
N GLN A 117 2.38 -10.49 -18.91
CA GLN A 117 3.77 -10.40 -18.48
C GLN A 117 3.83 -9.82 -17.08
N TRP A 118 4.50 -10.52 -16.17
CA TRP A 118 4.72 -10.07 -14.79
C TRP A 118 6.10 -9.45 -14.66
N THR A 119 6.16 -8.23 -14.16
CA THR A 119 7.41 -7.51 -13.91
C THR A 119 7.33 -6.75 -12.59
N ILE A 120 8.44 -6.12 -12.19
CA ILE A 120 8.50 -5.21 -11.05
C ILE A 120 8.64 -3.80 -11.60
N GLY A 121 7.72 -2.92 -11.21
CA GLY A 121 7.80 -1.48 -11.39
C GLY A 121 8.48 -0.83 -10.19
N SER A 122 9.00 0.38 -10.40
CA SER A 122 9.59 1.18 -9.33
C SER A 122 9.33 2.66 -9.54
N ALA A 123 9.09 3.38 -8.45
CA ALA A 123 9.01 4.84 -8.41
C ALA A 123 9.93 5.38 -7.31
N ALA A 124 10.44 6.60 -7.49
CA ALA A 124 11.30 7.25 -6.50
C ALA A 124 10.98 8.75 -6.40
N GLY A 125 11.09 9.30 -5.20
CA GLY A 125 10.86 10.70 -4.90
C GLY A 125 11.49 11.07 -3.56
N ARG A 126 11.48 12.36 -3.17
CA ARG A 126 12.04 12.78 -1.88
C ARG A 126 11.18 12.36 -0.70
N SER A 127 9.91 12.02 -0.94
CA SER A 127 9.00 11.47 0.06
C SER A 127 7.81 10.78 -0.61
N LEU A 128 7.05 9.99 0.16
CA LEU A 128 5.77 9.45 -0.29
C LEU A 128 4.75 10.56 -0.59
N ASP A 129 4.86 11.72 0.07
CA ASP A 129 4.04 12.89 -0.22
C ASP A 129 4.34 13.53 -1.58
N GLU A 130 5.59 13.46 -2.04
CA GLU A 130 5.95 13.93 -3.39
C GLU A 130 5.49 12.94 -4.46
N LEU A 131 5.53 11.64 -4.16
CA LEU A 131 5.00 10.59 -5.05
C LEU A 131 3.48 10.58 -5.10
N ALA A 132 2.81 10.96 -4.01
CA ALA A 132 1.36 10.95 -3.95
C ALA A 132 0.76 12.05 -4.83
N GLU A 133 -0.25 11.66 -5.61
CA GLU A 133 -1.00 12.61 -6.40
C GLU A 133 -1.65 13.66 -5.49
N ARG A 134 -1.36 14.94 -5.75
CA ARG A 134 -2.20 16.01 -5.24
C ARG A 134 -3.48 16.03 -6.06
N LYS A 135 -4.53 15.34 -5.58
CA LYS A 135 -5.88 15.56 -6.12
C LYS A 135 -6.21 17.04 -5.94
N LYS A 136 -6.28 17.77 -7.05
CA LYS A 136 -6.80 19.15 -7.11
C LYS A 136 -8.31 19.15 -6.91
#